data_AF-A0A529NUR8-F1
#
_entry.id   AF-A0A529NUR8-F1
#
_cell.length_a   1.000
_cell.length_b   1.000
_cell.length_c   1.000
_cell.angle_alpha   90.00
_cell.angle_beta   90.00
_cell.angle_gamma   90.00
#
_symmetry.space_group_name_H-M   'P 1'
#
loop_
_entity.id
_entity.type
_entity.pdbx_description
1 polymer ?
#
loop_
_entity_poly.entity_id
_entity_poly.type
_entity_poly.pdbx_seq_one_letter_code
_entity_poly.pdbx_strand_id
1 'polypeptide(L)'
;YGYGAGVIAPGWCKHLWQTRGQDDASVLWLARIASVLRAKGHMISTASLIEAERLARALAAIRERPKPGFEELRDASVSALFNGEALLWKMVEAELLLGADVGEIPPDTPLAPLIDDLQRNQKAARLKPEALERELSVDLRSESGLFRSTLLHRLNVLGVDWGRLTDVGRSRGTFRERWMLAWQPEYAVRLVENLVYGPTIEKAANGRLIQMIGAAATLDALATLVQ
;
A
#
# COMPACT_ATOMS: atom_id res chain seq x y z
N TYR A 1 13.94 0.39 -6.67
CA TYR A 1 13.13 0.55 -7.90
C TYR A 1 11.66 0.50 -7.45
N GLY A 2 10.75 1.47 -7.56
CA GLY A 2 10.62 2.64 -8.43
C GLY A 2 9.19 2.60 -9.01
N TYR A 3 8.15 2.86 -8.20
CA TYR A 3 6.77 2.94 -8.71
C TYR A 3 6.41 4.39 -9.03
N GLY A 4 6.32 4.65 -10.33
CA GLY A 4 5.93 5.91 -10.92
C GLY A 4 4.43 6.11 -10.91
N ALA A 5 3.98 6.92 -9.95
CA ALA A 5 2.75 7.68 -10.06
C ALA A 5 3.07 9.18 -10.24
N GLY A 6 4.16 9.55 -10.94
CA GLY A 6 4.49 10.95 -11.27
C GLY A 6 4.69 11.93 -10.10
N VAL A 7 4.49 11.53 -8.85
CA VAL A 7 4.67 12.37 -7.67
C VAL A 7 6.11 12.25 -7.19
N ILE A 8 6.91 13.27 -7.49
CA ILE A 8 8.36 13.36 -7.19
C ILE A 8 8.65 13.30 -5.67
N ALA A 9 7.66 13.61 -4.82
CA ALA A 9 7.81 13.64 -3.37
C ALA A 9 6.49 13.35 -2.62
N PRO A 10 6.08 12.08 -2.46
CA PRO A 10 4.81 11.72 -1.79
C PRO A 10 4.70 12.25 -0.35
N GLY A 11 5.78 12.18 0.42
CA GLY A 11 5.84 12.72 1.77
C GLY A 11 5.65 14.24 1.85
N TRP A 12 6.09 14.98 0.83
CA TRP A 12 5.82 16.42 0.69
C TRP A 12 4.35 16.68 0.36
N CYS A 13 3.74 15.88 -0.52
CA CYS A 13 2.31 16.00 -0.80
C CYS A 13 1.46 15.71 0.45
N LYS A 14 1.79 14.66 1.22
CA LYS A 14 1.15 14.35 2.51
C LYS A 14 1.29 15.53 3.48
N HIS A 15 2.49 16.11 3.58
CA HIS A 15 2.76 17.28 4.42
C HIS A 15 1.88 18.46 4.03
N LEU A 16 1.87 18.85 2.75
CA LEU A 16 1.03 19.95 2.26
C LEU A 16 -0.46 19.73 2.52
N TRP A 17 -0.92 18.48 2.42
CA TRP A 17 -2.28 18.13 2.76
C TRP A 17 -2.58 18.32 4.26
N GLN A 18 -1.68 17.87 5.13
CA GLN A 18 -1.82 18.00 6.59
C GLN A 18 -1.69 19.44 7.09
N THR A 19 -0.85 20.26 6.44
CA THR A 19 -0.67 21.67 6.79
C THR A 19 -1.52 22.61 5.93
N ARG A 20 -2.56 22.09 5.27
CA ARG A 20 -3.41 22.89 4.39
C ARG A 20 -4.07 24.03 5.19
N GLY A 21 -3.94 25.26 4.70
CA GLY A 21 -4.47 26.46 5.36
C GLY A 21 -3.55 27.09 6.39
N GLN A 22 -2.34 26.54 6.59
CA GLN A 22 -1.29 27.18 7.38
C GLN A 22 -0.29 27.88 6.45
N ASP A 23 0.11 29.11 6.77
CA ASP A 23 1.11 29.84 6.00
C ASP A 23 2.55 29.35 6.24
N ASP A 24 2.76 28.55 7.30
CA ASP A 24 4.07 28.11 7.77
C ASP A 24 4.49 26.72 7.26
N ALA A 25 3.86 26.22 6.19
CA ALA A 25 4.11 24.88 5.66
C ALA A 25 5.61 24.63 5.33
N SER A 26 6.34 25.64 4.85
CA SER A 26 7.78 25.55 4.59
C SER A 26 8.60 25.38 5.88
N VAL A 27 8.25 26.14 6.93
CA VAL A 27 8.91 26.11 8.24
C VAL A 27 8.70 24.76 8.90
N LEU A 28 7.47 24.25 8.89
CA LEU A 28 7.12 22.95 9.45
C LEU A 28 7.84 21.80 8.73
N TRP A 29 8.04 21.93 7.42
CA TRP A 29 8.82 20.95 6.66
C TRP A 29 10.30 20.96 7.06
N LEU A 30 10.92 22.15 7.17
CA LEU A 30 12.31 22.27 7.64
C LEU A 30 12.47 21.73 9.07
N ALA A 31 11.49 21.96 9.95
CA ALA A 31 11.47 21.38 11.28
C ALA A 31 11.42 19.85 11.24
N ARG A 32 10.65 19.27 10.32
CA ARG A 32 10.62 17.81 10.09
C ARG A 32 11.98 17.29 9.60
N ILE A 33 12.64 17.97 8.67
CA ILE A 33 14.01 17.63 8.22
C ILE A 33 14.98 17.66 9.40
N ALA A 34 14.92 18.69 10.23
CA ALA A 34 15.75 18.80 11.43
C ALA A 34 15.49 17.66 12.43
N SER A 35 14.23 17.24 12.59
CA SER A 35 13.87 16.12 13.46
C SER A 35 14.51 14.81 12.98
N VAL A 36 14.41 14.51 11.68
CA VAL A 36 15.03 13.31 11.08
C VAL A 36 16.56 13.36 11.21
N LEU A 37 17.16 14.53 11.03
CA LEU A 37 18.61 14.70 11.20
C LEU A 37 19.05 14.46 12.64
N ARG A 38 18.32 15.02 13.62
CA ARG A 38 18.60 14.80 15.04
C ARG A 38 18.44 13.33 15.44
N ALA A 39 17.42 12.64 14.91
CA ALA A 39 17.24 11.21 15.14
C ALA A 39 18.43 10.37 14.61
N LYS A 40 19.10 10.84 13.57
CA LYS A 40 20.32 10.23 13.01
C LYS A 40 21.62 10.75 13.66
N GLY A 41 21.52 11.52 14.75
CA GLY A 41 22.67 12.02 15.51
C GLY A 41 23.27 13.34 15.01
N HIS A 42 22.65 14.01 14.03
CA HIS A 42 23.10 15.31 13.53
C HIS A 42 22.48 16.45 14.33
N MET A 43 23.31 17.27 14.96
CA MET A 43 22.87 18.47 15.66
C MET A 43 22.64 19.61 14.67
N ILE A 44 21.38 20.04 14.55
CA ILE A 44 20.99 21.18 13.72
C ILE A 44 20.59 22.36 14.60
N SER A 45 21.29 23.48 14.41
CA SER A 45 21.02 24.74 15.11
C SER A 45 19.77 25.43 14.55
N THR A 46 19.11 26.24 15.38
CA THR A 46 17.98 27.08 14.94
C THR A 46 18.43 28.10 13.89
N ALA A 47 19.66 28.61 13.98
CA ALA A 47 20.21 29.53 12.99
C ALA A 47 20.29 28.89 11.60
N SER A 48 20.75 27.63 11.51
CA SER A 48 20.81 26.89 10.24
C SER A 48 19.44 26.69 9.62
N LEU A 49 18.39 26.49 10.43
CA LEU A 49 17.02 26.38 9.94
C LEU A 49 16.45 27.70 9.42
N ILE A 50 16.75 28.81 10.11
CA ILE A 50 16.37 30.16 9.65
C ILE A 50 17.05 30.45 8.31
N GLU A 51 18.32 30.11 8.16
CA GLU A 51 19.03 30.30 6.89
C GLU A 51 18.50 29.39 5.77
N ALA A 52 18.15 28.14 6.07
CA ALA A 52 17.51 27.26 5.10
C ALA A 52 16.15 27.82 4.62
N GLU A 53 15.37 28.39 5.54
CA GLU A 53 14.09 29.00 5.23
C GLU A 53 14.24 30.24 4.34
N ARG A 54 15.15 31.13 4.72
CA ARG A 54 15.49 32.34 3.96
C ARG A 54 15.98 32.00 2.56
N LEU A 55 16.87 31.01 2.45
CA LEU A 55 17.40 30.54 1.17
C LEU A 55 16.31 29.92 0.30
N ALA A 56 15.41 29.10 0.87
CA ALA A 56 14.29 28.52 0.13
C ALA A 56 13.36 29.60 -0.44
N ARG A 57 13.09 30.68 0.31
CA ARG A 57 12.33 31.84 -0.18
C ARG A 57 13.05 32.57 -1.31
N ALA A 58 14.36 32.78 -1.18
CA ALA A 58 15.15 33.41 -2.24
C ALA A 58 15.14 32.56 -3.53
N LEU A 59 15.29 31.24 -3.41
CA LEU A 59 15.20 30.32 -4.54
C LEU A 59 13.82 30.35 -5.20
N ALA A 60 12.74 30.41 -4.41
CA ALA A 60 11.39 30.55 -4.93
C ALA A 60 11.22 31.86 -5.71
N ALA A 61 11.74 32.98 -5.19
CA ALA A 61 11.69 34.28 -5.86
C ALA A 61 12.46 34.28 -7.18
N ILE A 62 13.68 33.71 -7.21
CA ILE A 62 14.50 33.57 -8.44
C ILE A 62 13.76 32.71 -9.49
N ARG A 63 13.00 31.71 -9.05
CA ARG A 63 12.21 30.82 -9.92
C ARG A 63 10.80 31.35 -10.21
N GLU A 64 10.51 32.61 -9.86
CA GLU A 64 9.20 33.26 -10.04
C GLU A 64 8.03 32.49 -9.43
N ARG A 65 8.25 31.84 -8.29
CA ARG A 65 7.24 31.09 -7.55
C ARG A 65 6.71 31.91 -6.37
N PRO A 66 5.40 31.84 -6.09
CA PRO A 66 4.80 32.60 -4.98
C PRO A 66 5.25 32.10 -3.60
N LYS A 67 5.61 30.81 -3.49
CA LYS A 67 6.06 30.17 -2.25
C LYS A 67 7.08 29.06 -2.58
N PRO A 68 8.00 28.72 -1.64
CA PRO A 68 8.91 27.60 -1.81
C PRO A 68 8.16 26.28 -2.01
N GLY A 69 8.51 25.54 -3.06
CA GLY A 69 8.11 24.16 -3.25
C GLY A 69 9.14 23.19 -2.68
N PHE A 70 8.94 21.90 -2.96
CA PHE A 70 9.82 20.84 -2.49
C PHE A 70 11.28 21.03 -2.95
N GLU A 71 11.48 21.33 -4.23
CA GLU A 71 12.81 21.49 -4.82
C GLU A 71 13.59 22.64 -4.17
N GLU A 72 12.92 23.78 -3.92
CA GLU A 72 13.54 24.93 -3.24
C GLU A 72 13.93 24.59 -1.79
N LEU A 73 13.07 23.85 -1.08
CA LEU A 73 13.34 23.42 0.30
C LEU A 73 14.44 22.37 0.36
N ARG A 74 14.50 21.45 -0.61
CA ARG A 74 15.57 20.45 -0.72
C ARG A 74 16.91 21.14 -0.96
N ASP A 75 16.99 21.99 -1.98
CA ASP A 75 18.24 22.67 -2.37
C ASP A 75 18.73 23.57 -1.22
N ALA A 76 17.83 24.30 -0.56
CA ALA A 76 18.16 25.10 0.60
C ALA A 76 18.65 24.25 1.79
N SER A 77 18.00 23.10 2.04
CA SER A 77 18.43 22.17 3.09
C SER A 77 19.82 21.60 2.80
N VAL A 78 20.09 21.18 1.56
CA VAL A 78 21.42 20.71 1.13
C VAL A 78 22.47 21.79 1.42
N SER A 79 22.19 23.04 1.05
CA SER A 79 23.14 24.14 1.27
C SER A 79 23.35 24.47 2.74
N ALA A 80 22.28 24.59 3.53
CA ALA A 80 22.34 25.16 4.89
C ALA A 80 22.44 24.13 6.01
N LEU A 81 21.98 22.88 5.79
CA LEU A 81 21.95 21.82 6.79
C LEU A 81 22.97 20.71 6.51
N PHE A 82 23.36 20.54 5.25
CA PHE A 82 24.30 19.51 4.80
C PHE A 82 25.61 20.09 4.25
N ASN A 83 25.92 21.36 4.54
CA ASN A 83 27.13 22.04 4.09
C ASN A 83 27.36 21.99 2.56
N GLY A 84 26.28 21.90 1.78
CA GLY A 84 26.34 21.79 0.31
C GLY A 84 26.52 20.37 -0.22
N GLU A 85 26.64 19.36 0.64
CA GLU A 85 26.86 17.97 0.22
C GLU A 85 25.55 17.28 -0.14
N ALA A 86 25.20 17.32 -1.44
CA ALA A 86 23.97 16.69 -1.94
C ALA A 86 23.88 15.18 -1.69
N LEU A 87 25.00 14.48 -1.53
CA LEU A 87 25.01 13.05 -1.20
C LEU A 87 24.44 12.77 0.20
N LEU A 88 24.65 13.68 1.16
CA LEU A 88 24.13 13.52 2.52
C LEU A 88 22.61 13.64 2.58
N TRP A 89 21.97 14.29 1.59
CA TRP A 89 20.51 14.30 1.46
C TRP A 89 19.92 12.89 1.40
N LYS A 90 20.65 11.93 0.79
CA LYS A 90 20.21 10.53 0.68
C LYS A 90 20.00 9.86 2.05
N MET A 91 20.65 10.37 3.11
CA MET A 91 20.47 9.86 4.47
C MET A 91 19.05 10.09 5.01
N VAL A 92 18.39 11.16 4.56
CA VAL A 92 17.06 11.58 5.03
C VAL A 92 15.97 11.41 3.97
N GLU A 93 16.35 11.33 2.70
CA GLU A 93 15.43 11.32 1.55
C GLU A 93 14.38 10.20 1.65
N ALA A 94 14.79 8.96 1.90
CA ALA A 94 13.84 7.83 1.97
C ALA A 94 12.81 8.03 3.09
N GLU A 95 13.26 8.46 4.27
CA GLU A 95 12.39 8.65 5.44
C GLU A 95 11.47 9.87 5.30
N LEU A 96 11.95 10.96 4.69
CA LEU A 96 11.18 12.16 4.45
C LEU A 96 10.16 12.01 3.32
N LEU A 97 10.54 11.34 2.22
CA LEU A 97 9.74 11.26 0.99
C LEU A 97 8.83 10.06 0.94
N LEU A 98 9.26 8.91 1.47
CA LEU A 98 8.48 7.68 1.47
C LEU A 98 7.80 7.49 2.83
N GLY A 99 8.44 7.93 3.92
CA GLY A 99 8.00 7.61 5.27
C GLY A 99 8.29 6.15 5.65
N ALA A 100 8.19 5.84 6.93
CA ALA A 100 8.12 4.46 7.42
C ALA A 100 6.66 3.93 7.48
N ASP A 101 5.70 4.80 7.20
CA ASP A 101 4.28 4.47 7.20
C ASP A 101 3.97 3.63 5.95
N VAL A 102 3.87 2.31 6.12
CA VAL A 102 2.97 1.52 5.28
C VAL A 102 1.60 2.13 5.51
N GLY A 103 1.01 2.73 4.47
CA GLY A 103 -0.22 3.51 4.60
C GLY A 103 -1.28 2.75 5.39
N GLU A 104 -1.52 3.17 6.64
CA GLU A 104 -2.66 2.70 7.40
C GLU A 104 -3.85 3.55 6.96
N ILE A 105 -4.83 2.90 6.34
CA ILE A 105 -6.03 3.56 5.84
C ILE A 105 -6.90 3.89 7.05
N PRO A 106 -7.20 5.18 7.34
CA PRO A 106 -8.14 5.54 8.40
C PRO A 106 -9.46 4.82 8.20
N PRO A 107 -10.14 4.34 9.26
CA PRO A 107 -11.40 3.59 9.13
C PRO A 107 -12.50 4.37 8.41
N ASP A 108 -12.42 5.71 8.42
CA ASP A 108 -13.37 6.63 7.76
C ASP A 108 -12.98 7.02 6.32
N THR A 109 -11.85 6.53 5.81
CA THR A 109 -11.52 6.71 4.39
C THR A 109 -12.36 5.71 3.60
N PRO A 110 -13.03 6.10 2.50
CA PRO A 110 -13.73 5.15 1.65
C PRO A 110 -12.71 4.19 1.04
N LEU A 111 -12.48 3.08 1.74
CA LEU A 111 -11.77 1.92 1.24
C LEU A 111 -12.42 1.53 -0.08
N ALA A 112 -11.61 1.14 -1.06
CA ALA A 112 -12.16 0.51 -2.25
C ALA A 112 -13.10 -0.63 -1.80
N PRO A 113 -14.35 -0.72 -2.29
CA PRO A 113 -15.37 -1.60 -1.71
C PRO A 113 -14.93 -3.04 -1.48
N LEU A 114 -14.08 -3.58 -2.38
CA LEU A 114 -13.53 -4.93 -2.26
C LEU A 114 -12.48 -5.10 -1.15
N ILE A 115 -11.71 -4.05 -0.81
CA ILE A 115 -10.76 -4.10 0.30
C ILE A 115 -11.52 -4.09 1.63
N ASP A 116 -12.53 -3.23 1.77
CA ASP A 116 -13.42 -3.23 2.94
C ASP A 116 -14.13 -4.58 3.10
N ASP A 117 -14.67 -5.11 2.00
CA ASP A 117 -15.34 -6.40 2.00
C ASP A 117 -14.39 -7.54 2.37
N LEU A 118 -13.14 -7.54 1.86
CA LEU A 118 -12.15 -8.53 2.25
C LEU A 118 -11.83 -8.44 3.76
N GLN A 119 -11.68 -7.24 4.31
CA GLN A 119 -11.41 -7.07 5.74
C GLN A 119 -12.56 -7.62 6.62
N ARG A 120 -13.83 -7.40 6.21
CA ARG A 120 -14.98 -8.03 6.88
C ARG A 120 -14.92 -9.56 6.81
N ASN A 121 -14.63 -10.10 5.62
CA ASN A 121 -14.50 -11.54 5.42
C ASN A 121 -13.33 -12.15 6.22
N GLN A 122 -12.19 -11.47 6.30
CA GLN A 122 -11.03 -11.88 7.12
C GLN A 122 -11.37 -11.95 8.61
N LYS A 123 -12.07 -10.92 9.13
CA LYS A 123 -12.55 -10.90 10.52
C LYS A 123 -13.54 -12.04 10.78
N ALA A 124 -14.49 -12.27 9.89
CA ALA A 124 -15.47 -13.37 10.01
C ALA A 124 -14.79 -14.75 9.94
N ALA A 125 -13.84 -14.94 9.02
CA ALA A 125 -13.07 -16.18 8.85
C ALA A 125 -12.05 -16.42 9.97
N ARG A 126 -11.74 -15.38 10.75
CA ARG A 126 -10.62 -15.32 11.71
C ARG A 126 -9.28 -15.64 11.04
N LEU A 127 -9.08 -15.16 9.81
CA LEU A 127 -7.84 -15.32 9.06
C LEU A 127 -7.11 -13.98 9.01
N LYS A 128 -5.93 -13.95 9.63
CA LYS A 128 -5.04 -12.78 9.58
C LYS A 128 -4.15 -12.85 8.32
N PRO A 129 -3.99 -11.75 7.57
CA PRO A 129 -3.02 -11.66 6.48
C PRO A 129 -1.61 -11.58 7.07
N GLU A 130 -0.84 -12.65 6.87
CA GLU A 130 0.54 -12.77 7.34
C GLU A 130 1.44 -12.96 6.11
N ALA A 131 2.59 -12.29 6.08
CA ALA A 131 3.53 -12.40 4.97
C ALA A 131 4.30 -13.74 4.97
N LEU A 132 4.44 -14.36 6.15
CA LEU A 132 5.05 -15.67 6.30
C LEU A 132 4.07 -16.76 5.89
N GLU A 133 4.59 -17.80 5.24
CA GLU A 133 3.79 -18.96 4.86
C GLU A 133 3.20 -19.66 6.09
N ARG A 134 1.88 -19.89 6.06
CA ARG A 134 1.16 -20.61 7.10
C ARG A 134 0.26 -21.68 6.49
N GLU A 135 0.39 -22.91 6.96
CA GLU A 135 -0.52 -23.99 6.59
C GLU A 135 -1.88 -23.82 7.29
N LEU A 136 -2.96 -23.97 6.54
CA LEU A 136 -4.33 -23.98 7.02
C LEU A 136 -5.02 -25.25 6.54
N SER A 137 -5.48 -26.08 7.49
CA SER A 137 -6.36 -27.21 7.19
C SER A 137 -7.82 -26.82 7.43
N VAL A 138 -8.67 -27.05 6.44
CA VAL A 138 -10.08 -26.66 6.43
C VAL A 138 -10.96 -27.90 6.38
N ASP A 139 -11.94 -28.00 7.29
CA ASP A 139 -12.98 -29.05 7.27
C ASP A 139 -14.27 -28.49 6.65
N LEU A 140 -14.61 -28.99 5.46
CA LEU A 140 -15.73 -28.52 4.64
C LEU A 140 -17.11 -28.84 5.22
N ARG A 141 -17.18 -29.72 6.22
CA ARG A 141 -18.45 -30.06 6.90
C ARG A 141 -18.85 -29.02 7.94
N SER A 142 -17.91 -28.18 8.36
CA SER A 142 -18.19 -27.06 9.26
C SER A 142 -18.55 -25.82 8.45
N GLU A 143 -19.57 -25.08 8.88
CA GLU A 143 -19.92 -23.80 8.23
C GLU A 143 -18.73 -22.84 8.18
N SER A 144 -17.93 -22.79 9.26
CA SER A 144 -16.73 -21.97 9.33
C SER A 144 -15.64 -22.40 8.32
N GLY A 145 -15.51 -23.71 8.07
CA GLY A 145 -14.55 -24.24 7.13
C GLY A 145 -15.01 -24.03 5.70
N LEU A 146 -16.28 -24.29 5.41
CA LEU A 146 -16.89 -24.00 4.10
C LEU A 146 -16.74 -22.52 3.75
N PHE A 147 -16.96 -21.61 4.71
CA PHE A 147 -16.75 -20.18 4.51
C PHE A 147 -15.30 -19.83 4.16
N ARG A 148 -14.32 -20.40 4.88
CA ARG A 148 -12.88 -20.19 4.61
C ARG A 148 -12.49 -20.69 3.23
N SER A 149 -12.89 -21.91 2.87
CA SER A 149 -12.64 -22.51 1.55
C SER A 149 -13.24 -21.64 0.45
N THR A 150 -14.52 -21.30 0.57
CA THR A 150 -15.23 -20.45 -0.41
C THR A 150 -14.55 -19.10 -0.61
N LEU A 151 -14.10 -18.45 0.48
CA LEU A 151 -13.38 -17.18 0.40
C LEU A 151 -12.06 -17.31 -0.37
N LEU A 152 -11.26 -18.34 -0.07
CA LEU A 152 -9.97 -18.56 -0.71
C LEU A 152 -10.13 -18.88 -2.21
N HIS A 153 -11.08 -19.73 -2.58
CA HIS A 153 -11.38 -20.00 -3.99
C HIS A 153 -11.84 -18.74 -4.74
N ARG A 154 -12.73 -17.93 -4.14
CA ARG A 154 -13.18 -16.66 -4.73
C ARG A 154 -12.01 -15.70 -4.95
N LEU A 155 -11.06 -15.64 -4.02
CA LEU A 155 -9.87 -14.80 -4.17
C LEU A 155 -8.96 -15.29 -5.30
N ASN A 156 -8.75 -16.61 -5.43
CA ASN A 156 -7.97 -17.18 -6.52
C ASN A 156 -8.57 -16.87 -7.90
N VAL A 157 -9.91 -16.93 -8.03
CA VAL A 157 -10.61 -16.50 -9.25
C VAL A 157 -10.32 -15.04 -9.61
N LEU A 158 -10.19 -14.17 -8.60
CA LEU A 158 -9.84 -12.76 -8.78
C LEU A 158 -8.34 -12.54 -9.08
N GLY A 159 -7.53 -13.61 -9.13
CA GLY A 159 -6.08 -13.51 -9.27
C GLY A 159 -5.38 -13.02 -7.99
N VAL A 160 -6.02 -13.25 -6.84
CA VAL A 160 -5.48 -12.97 -5.51
C VAL A 160 -5.13 -14.30 -4.85
N ASP A 161 -3.91 -14.77 -5.12
CA ASP A 161 -3.40 -16.07 -4.66
C ASP A 161 -2.98 -16.04 -3.19
N TRP A 162 -3.87 -15.55 -2.31
CA TRP A 162 -3.61 -15.50 -0.87
C TRP A 162 -3.51 -16.91 -0.28
N GLY A 163 -4.25 -17.86 -0.83
CA GLY A 163 -4.15 -19.26 -0.48
C GLY A 163 -3.89 -20.13 -1.69
N ARG A 164 -2.84 -20.95 -1.62
CA ARG A 164 -2.57 -21.99 -2.59
C ARG A 164 -3.01 -23.34 -2.05
N LEU A 165 -3.87 -24.04 -2.78
CA LEU A 165 -4.33 -25.38 -2.42
C LEU A 165 -3.18 -26.40 -2.63
N THR A 166 -2.77 -27.08 -1.56
CA THR A 166 -1.61 -27.99 -1.56
C THR A 166 -2.01 -29.46 -1.66
N ASP A 167 -3.18 -29.83 -1.16
CA ASP A 167 -3.71 -31.19 -1.24
C ASP A 167 -5.24 -31.17 -1.36
N VAL A 168 -5.74 -31.77 -2.44
CA VAL A 168 -7.16 -32.01 -2.69
C VAL A 168 -7.47 -33.44 -2.24
N GLY A 169 -7.32 -33.71 -0.94
CA GLY A 169 -7.70 -34.95 -0.25
C GLY A 169 -7.77 -36.23 -1.09
N ARG A 170 -6.69 -36.62 -1.80
CA ARG A 170 -6.70 -37.79 -2.71
C ARG A 170 -6.84 -39.15 -2.01
N SER A 171 -6.94 -39.19 -0.68
CA SER A 171 -7.17 -40.41 0.10
C SER A 171 -8.42 -40.32 0.97
N ARG A 172 -9.51 -40.97 0.52
CA ARG A 172 -10.69 -41.43 1.29
C ARG A 172 -11.43 -40.43 2.20
N GLY A 173 -11.26 -39.12 2.00
CA GLY A 173 -12.09 -38.10 2.66
C GLY A 173 -12.10 -36.79 1.89
N THR A 174 -13.05 -36.64 0.97
CA THR A 174 -13.34 -35.45 0.14
C THR A 174 -13.77 -34.20 0.94
N PHE A 175 -13.57 -34.20 2.26
CA PHE A 175 -14.11 -33.20 3.18
C PHE A 175 -13.04 -32.29 3.81
N ARG A 176 -11.76 -32.48 3.43
CA ARG A 176 -10.65 -31.66 3.92
C ARG A 176 -9.84 -31.06 2.80
N GLU A 177 -9.54 -29.79 2.94
CA GLU A 177 -8.60 -29.06 2.09
C GLU A 177 -7.40 -28.62 2.93
N ARG A 178 -6.22 -28.62 2.31
CA ARG A 178 -5.01 -28.03 2.88
C ARG A 178 -4.56 -26.87 2.00
N TRP A 179 -4.34 -25.74 2.65
CA TRP A 179 -3.96 -24.48 2.02
C TRP A 179 -2.64 -23.99 2.58
N MET A 180 -1.79 -23.46 1.73
CA MET A 180 -0.65 -22.63 2.12
C MET A 180 -1.03 -21.17 1.93
N LEU A 181 -1.07 -20.40 3.03
CA LEU A 181 -1.42 -18.99 3.02
C LEU A 181 -0.17 -18.12 3.09
N ALA A 182 -0.06 -17.14 2.21
CA ALA A 182 0.94 -16.08 2.29
C ALA A 182 0.38 -14.80 1.70
N TRP A 183 0.35 -13.72 2.47
CA TRP A 183 -0.15 -12.43 2.00
C TRP A 183 0.95 -11.63 1.32
N GLN A 184 0.65 -11.09 0.14
CA GLN A 184 1.52 -10.20 -0.61
C GLN A 184 0.85 -8.84 -0.81
N PRO A 185 1.56 -7.71 -0.66
CA PRO A 185 0.98 -6.37 -0.85
C PRO A 185 0.29 -6.17 -2.21
N GLU A 186 0.79 -6.83 -3.25
CA GLU A 186 0.28 -6.78 -4.63
C GLU A 186 -1.19 -7.23 -4.73
N TYR A 187 -1.64 -8.09 -3.82
CA TYR A 187 -3.02 -8.57 -3.77
C TYR A 187 -4.04 -7.46 -3.49
N ALA A 188 -3.65 -6.43 -2.73
CA ALA A 188 -4.51 -5.27 -2.54
C ALA A 188 -4.77 -4.51 -3.85
N VAL A 189 -3.75 -4.40 -4.70
CA VAL A 189 -3.88 -3.77 -6.03
C VAL A 189 -4.75 -4.62 -6.94
N ARG A 190 -4.54 -5.94 -6.97
CA ARG A 190 -5.37 -6.88 -7.72
C ARG A 190 -6.85 -6.80 -7.35
N LEU A 191 -7.17 -6.63 -6.07
CA LEU A 191 -8.56 -6.44 -5.64
C LEU A 191 -9.17 -5.16 -6.22
N VAL A 192 -8.43 -4.06 -6.26
CA VAL A 192 -8.91 -2.79 -6.86
C VAL A 192 -9.17 -2.96 -8.36
N GLU A 193 -8.30 -3.66 -9.08
CA GLU A 193 -8.49 -3.97 -10.52
C GLU A 193 -9.79 -4.75 -10.78
N ASN A 194 -10.18 -5.62 -9.84
CA ASN A 194 -11.38 -6.44 -9.97
C ASN A 194 -12.69 -5.73 -9.58
N LEU A 195 -12.64 -4.46 -9.19
CA LEU A 195 -13.83 -3.68 -8.82
C LEU A 195 -14.84 -3.57 -9.98
N VAL A 196 -14.37 -3.65 -11.22
CA VAL A 196 -15.20 -3.66 -12.43
C VAL A 196 -16.22 -4.81 -12.44
N TYR A 197 -15.94 -5.92 -11.74
CA TYR A 197 -16.82 -7.09 -11.68
C TYR A 197 -17.82 -7.04 -10.53
N GLY A 198 -17.63 -6.13 -9.56
CA GLY A 198 -18.57 -5.93 -8.47
C GLY A 198 -17.93 -5.35 -7.21
N PRO A 199 -18.76 -4.83 -6.28
CA PRO A 199 -18.28 -4.18 -5.06
C PRO A 199 -18.00 -5.14 -3.88
N THR A 200 -18.33 -6.42 -4.00
CA THR A 200 -18.07 -7.46 -2.97
C THR A 200 -17.29 -8.62 -3.56
N ILE A 201 -16.52 -9.34 -2.75
CA ILE A 201 -15.69 -10.48 -3.20
C ILE A 201 -16.55 -11.52 -3.92
N GLU A 202 -17.75 -11.77 -3.40
CA GLU A 202 -18.73 -12.65 -4.04
C GLU A 202 -19.15 -12.17 -5.43
N LYS A 203 -19.59 -10.90 -5.56
CA LYS A 203 -20.08 -10.37 -6.83
C LYS A 203 -18.94 -10.28 -7.85
N ALA A 204 -17.76 -9.83 -7.42
CA ALA A 204 -16.59 -9.74 -8.27
C ALA A 204 -16.15 -11.12 -8.77
N ALA A 205 -16.06 -12.12 -7.89
CA ALA A 205 -15.68 -13.48 -8.30
C ALA A 205 -16.70 -14.08 -9.27
N ASN A 206 -18.00 -13.92 -9.01
CA ASN A 206 -19.05 -14.37 -9.92
C ASN A 206 -18.97 -13.66 -11.28
N GLY A 207 -18.81 -12.34 -11.30
CA GLY A 207 -18.67 -11.56 -12.54
C GLY A 207 -17.45 -11.97 -13.35
N ARG A 208 -16.33 -12.23 -12.67
CA ARG A 208 -15.10 -12.72 -13.30
C ARG A 208 -15.25 -14.14 -13.83
N LEU A 209 -15.88 -15.05 -13.09
CA LEU A 209 -16.20 -16.41 -13.57
C LEU A 209 -17.09 -16.37 -14.80
N ILE A 210 -18.14 -15.56 -14.81
CA ILE A 210 -19.03 -15.40 -15.98
C ILE A 210 -18.23 -14.91 -17.19
N GLN A 211 -17.34 -13.93 -17.01
CA GLN A 211 -16.48 -13.45 -18.09
C GLN A 211 -15.53 -14.54 -18.58
N MET A 212 -14.88 -15.30 -17.68
CA MET A 212 -13.97 -16.39 -18.03
C MET A 212 -14.69 -17.52 -18.77
N ILE A 213 -15.89 -17.89 -18.33
CA ILE A 213 -16.75 -18.88 -18.99
C ILE A 213 -17.16 -18.40 -20.38
N GLY A 214 -17.56 -17.13 -20.52
CA GLY A 214 -17.92 -16.54 -21.82
C GLY A 214 -16.75 -16.44 -22.81
N ALA A 215 -15.51 -16.41 -22.33
CA ALA A 215 -14.31 -16.40 -23.14
C ALA A 215 -13.72 -17.80 -23.41
N ALA A 216 -14.16 -18.84 -22.68
CA ALA A 216 -13.62 -20.19 -22.81
C ALA A 216 -14.24 -20.93 -24.01
N ALA A 217 -13.41 -21.34 -24.96
CA ALA A 217 -13.84 -22.07 -26.16
C ALA A 217 -13.88 -23.60 -26.00
N THR A 218 -13.41 -24.14 -24.86
CA THR A 218 -13.21 -25.59 -24.66
C THR A 218 -13.65 -26.05 -23.26
N LEU A 219 -14.29 -27.22 -23.19
CA LEU A 219 -14.84 -27.82 -21.96
C LEU A 219 -13.80 -28.05 -20.85
N ASP A 220 -12.55 -28.34 -21.24
CA ASP A 220 -11.45 -28.63 -20.31
C ASP A 220 -11.07 -27.38 -19.48
N ALA A 221 -11.07 -26.21 -20.13
CA ALA A 221 -10.81 -24.92 -19.47
C ALA A 221 -11.91 -24.54 -18.47
N LEU A 222 -13.15 -24.97 -18.73
CA LEU A 222 -14.29 -24.76 -17.82
C LEU A 222 -14.21 -25.66 -16.57
N ALA A 223 -13.72 -26.89 -16.73
CA ALA A 223 -13.58 -27.83 -15.61
C ALA A 223 -12.56 -27.34 -14.57
N THR A 224 -11.48 -26.70 -14.99
CA THR A 224 -10.48 -26.08 -14.10
C THR A 224 -11.00 -24.86 -13.33
N LEU A 225 -12.12 -24.25 -13.70
CA LEU A 225 -12.70 -23.11 -12.98
C LEU A 225 -13.57 -23.54 -11.79
N VAL A 226 -13.93 -24.82 -11.70
CA VAL A 226 -14.86 -25.38 -10.70
C VAL A 226 -14.12 -26.26 -9.66
N GLN A 227 -12.85 -26.59 -9.90
CA GLN A 227 -11.99 -27.37 -9.00
C GLN A 227 -11.14 -26.47 -8.10
#